data_AF-A0A0C3KH30-F1
#
_entry.id   AF-A0A0C3KH30-F1
#
_cell.length_a   1.000
_cell.length_b   1.000
_cell.length_c   1.000
_cell.angle_alpha   90.00
_cell.angle_beta   90.00
_cell.angle_gamma   90.00
#
_symmetry.space_group_name_H-M   'P 1'
#
loop_
_entity.id
_entity.type
_entity.pdbx_description
1 polymer ?
#
loop_
_entity_poly.entity_id
_entity_poly.type
_entity_poly.pdbx_seq_one_letter_code
_entity_poly.pdbx_strand_id
1 'polypeptide(L)'
;MHLSPSQRQQQQQQALGELESVTPLQQPEDRWIPKTRSRLAVDENSPEFIERKVKGLLNKLTLENFDSVSNQIISWANKSENEKNGATMILVIKLVFEKAIDDEHWSEMYARLCRKMMEQISQNVQDDNSRNNLGEPIVGGHLFRRYLLNMCQEHFERGWSQKESAQAAAALKAADDKTAEDAFKANGENGGPVLYSDEYYALLRAKRQGLGLVRFIGELFKLQMLTERIMHECIKKLLSKIDNPEEEEIESLCRLLTTVGQALDTPKAKGHMDIYFGRMQMLADNPNVASRIRSKLLDVIELRQRSWRPRNATAGPSTIARVREQV
;
A
#
# COMPACT_ATOMS: atom_id res chain seq x y z
N MET A 1 7.47 47.57 -52.25
CA MET A 1 8.54 46.70 -52.77
C MET A 1 8.23 45.27 -52.38
N HIS A 2 7.67 44.48 -53.29
CA HIS A 2 7.37 43.07 -53.05
C HIS A 2 8.50 42.21 -53.62
N LEU A 3 9.19 41.47 -52.75
CA LEU A 3 10.23 40.52 -53.12
C LEU A 3 9.65 39.41 -54.01
N SER A 4 10.39 39.04 -55.05
CA SER A 4 9.96 38.05 -56.03
C SER A 4 9.94 36.62 -55.44
N PRO A 5 9.17 35.68 -56.03
CA PRO A 5 9.06 34.31 -55.52
C PRO A 5 10.41 33.59 -55.40
N SER A 6 11.36 33.87 -56.30
CA SER A 6 12.71 33.30 -56.28
C SER A 6 13.54 33.77 -55.08
N GLN A 7 13.33 35.01 -54.62
CA GLN A 7 14.01 35.55 -53.43
C GLN A 7 13.48 34.93 -52.13
N ARG A 8 12.18 34.56 -52.09
CA ARG A 8 11.62 33.83 -50.94
C ARG A 8 12.13 32.40 -50.85
N GLN A 9 12.33 31.73 -51.98
CA GLN A 9 12.91 30.38 -52.01
C GLN A 9 14.38 30.37 -51.55
N GLN A 10 15.18 31.37 -51.95
CA GLN A 10 16.56 31.50 -51.46
C GLN A 10 16.62 31.81 -49.96
N GLN A 11 15.71 32.64 -49.44
CA GLN A 11 15.66 32.95 -48.01
C GLN A 11 15.18 31.75 -47.17
N GLN A 12 14.29 30.92 -47.70
CA GLN A 12 13.90 29.64 -47.06
C GLN A 12 15.02 28.60 -47.09
N GLN A 13 15.81 28.53 -48.17
CA GLN A 13 16.97 27.63 -48.24
C GLN A 13 18.13 28.07 -47.35
N GLN A 14 18.34 29.38 -47.17
CA GLN A 14 19.31 29.90 -46.19
C GLN A 14 18.86 29.63 -44.75
N ALA A 15 17.56 29.80 -44.43
CA ALA A 15 17.04 29.51 -43.10
C ALA A 15 17.08 28.01 -42.72
N LEU A 16 17.02 27.10 -43.69
CA LEU A 16 17.18 25.65 -43.48
C LEU A 16 18.65 25.21 -43.34
N GLY A 17 19.60 26.03 -43.78
CA GLY A 17 21.04 25.79 -43.62
C GLY A 17 21.61 26.21 -42.26
N GLU A 18 20.87 27.00 -41.49
CA GLU A 18 21.25 27.53 -40.17
C GLU A 18 20.68 26.75 -38.97
N LEU A 19 20.10 25.57 -39.21
CA LEU A 19 19.84 24.65 -38.10
C LEU A 19 21.17 24.06 -37.65
N GLU A 20 21.74 24.65 -36.59
CA GLU A 20 22.90 24.11 -35.87
C GLU A 20 22.76 22.58 -35.76
N SER A 21 23.81 21.86 -36.16
CA SER A 21 23.86 20.42 -36.02
C SER A 21 23.74 20.06 -34.54
N VAL A 22 22.54 19.66 -34.12
CA VAL A 22 22.28 19.28 -32.73
C VAL A 22 23.12 18.05 -32.42
N THR A 23 24.14 18.23 -31.59
CA THR A 23 24.99 17.12 -31.13
C THR A 23 24.10 16.08 -30.46
N PRO A 24 24.13 14.80 -30.88
CA PRO A 24 23.32 13.77 -30.25
C PRO A 24 23.62 13.69 -28.76
N LEU A 25 22.56 13.68 -27.93
CA LEU A 25 22.69 13.57 -26.48
C LEU A 25 23.57 12.37 -26.12
N GLN A 26 24.65 12.63 -25.38
CA GLN A 26 25.52 11.59 -24.85
C GLN A 26 24.69 10.63 -23.99
N GLN A 27 24.81 9.33 -24.26
CA GLN A 27 24.04 8.34 -23.53
C GLN A 27 24.70 8.12 -22.16
N PRO A 28 24.01 8.38 -21.03
CA PRO A 28 24.57 8.15 -19.71
C PRO A 28 24.85 6.66 -19.50
N GLU A 29 25.93 6.34 -18.80
CA GLU A 29 26.35 4.95 -18.52
C GLU A 29 25.28 4.17 -17.73
N ASP A 30 24.54 4.84 -16.85
CA ASP A 30 23.44 4.28 -16.05
C ASP A 30 22.07 4.28 -16.75
N ARG A 31 22.04 4.33 -18.08
CA ARG A 31 20.77 4.25 -18.82
C ARG A 31 20.13 2.89 -18.62
N TRP A 32 18.82 2.85 -18.40
CA TRP A 32 18.06 1.61 -18.47
C TRP A 32 18.16 1.00 -19.88
N ILE A 33 18.74 -0.21 -19.98
CA ILE A 33 18.86 -0.96 -21.24
C ILE A 33 17.79 -2.06 -21.28
N PRO A 34 16.88 -2.05 -22.27
CA PRO A 34 15.92 -3.14 -22.45
C PRO A 34 16.64 -4.46 -22.73
N LYS A 35 16.43 -5.47 -21.88
CA LYS A 35 17.03 -6.81 -22.03
C LYS A 35 16.58 -7.56 -23.28
N THR A 36 15.61 -7.06 -24.05
CA THR A 36 15.28 -7.61 -25.38
C THR A 36 16.45 -7.59 -26.35
N ARG A 37 17.48 -6.76 -26.11
CA ARG A 37 18.76 -6.79 -26.85
C ARG A 37 19.81 -7.75 -26.29
N SER A 38 19.67 -8.27 -25.07
CA SER A 38 20.62 -9.19 -24.45
C SER A 38 20.02 -10.59 -24.42
N ARG A 39 20.33 -11.40 -25.44
CA ARG A 39 20.00 -12.84 -25.51
C ARG A 39 20.93 -13.67 -24.60
N LEU A 40 21.20 -13.22 -23.39
CA LEU A 40 21.80 -14.11 -22.40
C LEU A 40 20.70 -15.06 -21.93
N ALA A 41 21.00 -16.36 -21.90
CA ALA A 41 20.12 -17.36 -21.32
C ALA A 41 19.86 -16.97 -19.86
N VAL A 42 18.72 -16.33 -19.60
CA VAL A 42 18.35 -15.95 -18.24
C VAL A 42 17.86 -17.23 -17.58
N ASP A 43 18.52 -17.63 -16.50
CA ASP A 43 18.07 -18.75 -15.68
C ASP A 43 16.61 -18.49 -15.25
N GLU A 44 15.70 -19.34 -15.73
CA GLU A 44 14.27 -19.22 -15.48
C GLU A 44 13.89 -19.44 -14.01
N ASN A 45 14.81 -20.01 -13.21
CA ASN A 45 14.66 -20.21 -11.77
C ASN A 45 15.45 -19.19 -10.96
N SER A 46 16.15 -18.24 -11.60
CA SER A 46 16.82 -17.16 -10.85
C SER A 46 15.80 -16.28 -10.12
N PRO A 47 16.07 -15.89 -8.86
CA PRO A 47 15.14 -15.07 -8.08
C PRO A 47 14.83 -13.74 -8.78
N GLU A 48 15.79 -13.14 -9.49
CA GLU A 48 15.60 -11.89 -10.24
C GLU A 48 14.69 -12.04 -11.46
N PHE A 49 14.66 -13.24 -12.07
CA PHE A 49 13.74 -13.52 -13.17
C PHE A 49 12.32 -13.69 -12.66
N ILE A 50 12.16 -14.49 -11.59
CA ILE A 50 10.87 -14.69 -10.91
C ILE A 50 10.33 -13.33 -10.44
N GLU A 51 11.16 -12.52 -9.79
CA GLU A 51 10.79 -11.19 -9.32
C GLU A 51 10.25 -10.32 -10.45
N ARG A 52 10.97 -10.26 -11.58
CA ARG A 52 10.56 -9.45 -12.74
C ARG A 52 9.25 -9.96 -13.35
N LYS A 53 9.08 -11.27 -13.46
CA LYS A 53 7.85 -11.88 -14.00
C LYS A 53 6.66 -11.61 -13.09
N VAL A 54 6.81 -11.84 -11.79
CA VAL A 54 5.75 -11.60 -10.79
C VAL A 54 5.40 -10.12 -10.71
N LYS A 55 6.38 -9.20 -10.70
CA LYS A 55 6.13 -7.74 -10.79
C LYS A 55 5.36 -7.38 -12.07
N GLY A 56 5.73 -7.97 -13.20
CA GLY A 56 5.03 -7.79 -14.47
C GLY A 56 3.57 -8.28 -14.45
N LEU A 57 3.30 -9.38 -13.73
CA LEU A 57 1.95 -9.91 -13.53
C LEU A 57 1.14 -9.01 -12.58
N LEU A 58 1.74 -8.59 -11.46
CA LEU A 58 1.10 -7.69 -10.49
C LEU A 58 0.73 -6.34 -11.11
N ASN A 59 1.55 -5.79 -12.00
CA ASN A 59 1.23 -4.56 -12.73
C ASN A 59 0.08 -4.72 -13.73
N LYS A 60 -0.19 -5.96 -14.18
CA LYS A 60 -1.32 -6.27 -15.05
C LYS A 60 -2.56 -6.67 -14.26
N LEU A 61 -2.47 -6.85 -12.95
CA LEU A 61 -3.58 -7.36 -12.15
C LEU A 61 -4.73 -6.35 -12.11
N THR A 62 -5.86 -6.72 -12.70
CA THR A 62 -7.12 -5.97 -12.66
C THR A 62 -8.28 -6.90 -12.30
N LEU A 63 -9.45 -6.35 -11.99
CA LEU A 63 -10.64 -7.15 -11.69
C LEU A 63 -11.08 -8.02 -12.88
N GLU A 64 -10.85 -7.57 -14.12
CA GLU A 64 -11.25 -8.29 -15.33
C GLU A 64 -10.36 -9.50 -15.62
N ASN A 65 -9.05 -9.36 -15.42
CA ASN A 65 -8.08 -10.42 -15.68
C ASN A 65 -7.64 -11.16 -14.41
N PHE A 66 -8.31 -10.90 -13.30
CA PHE A 66 -7.97 -11.40 -11.98
C PHE A 66 -7.70 -12.90 -12.00
N ASP A 67 -8.59 -13.70 -12.57
CA ASP A 67 -8.46 -15.16 -12.55
C ASP A 67 -7.25 -15.65 -13.35
N SER A 68 -7.04 -15.11 -14.54
CA SER A 68 -5.91 -15.50 -15.39
C SER A 68 -4.56 -15.10 -14.77
N VAL A 69 -4.46 -13.86 -14.28
CA VAL A 69 -3.21 -13.34 -13.69
C VAL A 69 -2.92 -14.01 -12.35
N SER A 70 -3.92 -14.18 -11.49
CA SER A 70 -3.75 -14.87 -10.20
C SER A 70 -3.32 -16.33 -10.38
N ASN A 71 -3.89 -17.06 -11.34
CA ASN A 71 -3.47 -18.43 -11.63
C ASN A 71 -2.00 -18.49 -12.07
N GLN A 72 -1.54 -17.51 -12.87
CA GLN A 72 -0.13 -17.41 -13.26
C GLN A 72 0.77 -17.15 -12.06
N ILE A 73 0.40 -16.19 -11.18
CA ILE A 73 1.15 -15.92 -9.95
C ILE A 73 1.24 -17.16 -9.07
N ILE A 74 0.14 -17.92 -8.93
CA ILE A 74 0.09 -19.16 -8.16
C ILE A 74 0.98 -20.23 -8.79
N SER A 75 1.01 -20.35 -10.13
CA SER A 75 1.93 -21.29 -10.79
C SER A 75 3.40 -20.95 -10.53
N TRP A 76 3.75 -19.66 -10.43
CA TRP A 76 5.10 -19.23 -10.05
C TRP A 76 5.40 -19.55 -8.59
N ALA A 77 4.43 -19.36 -7.69
CA ALA A 77 4.57 -19.75 -6.29
C ALA A 77 4.75 -21.27 -6.13
N ASN A 78 4.00 -22.08 -6.89
CA ASN A 78 4.09 -23.54 -6.86
C ASN A 78 5.40 -24.08 -7.46
N LYS A 79 6.19 -23.30 -8.22
CA LYS A 79 7.56 -23.72 -8.57
C LYS A 79 8.45 -23.95 -7.35
N SER A 80 8.08 -23.36 -6.21
CA SER A 80 8.70 -23.59 -4.91
C SER A 80 8.62 -25.05 -4.44
N GLU A 81 7.82 -25.93 -5.08
CA GLU A 81 7.83 -27.37 -4.81
C GLU A 81 9.22 -28.01 -5.02
N ASN A 82 10.03 -27.43 -5.91
CA ASN A 82 11.38 -27.93 -6.20
C ASN A 82 12.44 -27.34 -5.25
N GLU A 83 12.04 -26.49 -4.30
CA GLU A 83 12.91 -25.80 -3.35
C GLU A 83 12.64 -26.27 -1.91
N LYS A 84 13.69 -26.52 -1.14
CA LYS A 84 13.56 -26.95 0.27
C LYS A 84 13.27 -25.81 1.26
N ASN A 85 13.57 -24.56 0.87
CA ASN A 85 13.51 -23.39 1.76
C ASN A 85 12.29 -22.49 1.49
N GLY A 86 11.40 -22.86 0.57
CA GLY A 86 10.24 -22.03 0.24
C GLY A 86 10.57 -20.63 -0.32
N ALA A 87 11.81 -20.39 -0.77
CA ALA A 87 12.33 -19.05 -1.04
C ALA A 87 11.55 -18.31 -2.13
N THR A 88 11.21 -19.02 -3.21
CA THR A 88 10.36 -18.50 -4.28
C THR A 88 8.98 -18.11 -3.78
N MET A 89 8.36 -18.91 -2.90
CA MET A 89 7.05 -18.56 -2.34
C MET A 89 7.13 -17.32 -1.45
N ILE A 90 8.15 -17.22 -0.60
CA ILE A 90 8.40 -16.04 0.25
C ILE A 90 8.59 -14.79 -0.63
N LEU A 91 9.35 -14.90 -1.72
CA LEU A 91 9.55 -13.80 -2.67
C LEU A 91 8.24 -13.36 -3.32
N VAL A 92 7.41 -14.30 -3.79
CA VAL A 92 6.09 -13.97 -4.37
C VAL A 92 5.20 -13.27 -3.34
N ILE A 93 5.13 -13.79 -2.11
CA ILE A 93 4.37 -13.16 -1.01
C ILE A 93 4.84 -11.74 -0.77
N LYS A 94 6.16 -11.54 -0.67
CA LYS A 94 6.76 -10.22 -0.46
C LYS A 94 6.37 -9.23 -1.56
N LEU A 95 6.43 -9.65 -2.82
CA LEU A 95 6.06 -8.79 -3.95
C LEU A 95 4.59 -8.43 -3.98
N VAL A 96 3.70 -9.39 -3.70
CA VAL A 96 2.25 -9.13 -3.57
C VAL A 96 2.00 -8.15 -2.44
N PHE A 97 2.69 -8.33 -1.31
CA PHE A 97 2.55 -7.51 -0.12
C PHE A 97 3.02 -6.07 -0.34
N GLU A 98 4.23 -5.87 -0.88
CA GLU A 98 4.78 -4.56 -1.24
C GLU A 98 3.87 -3.81 -2.21
N LYS A 99 3.29 -4.53 -3.18
CA LYS A 99 2.35 -3.92 -4.13
C LYS A 99 1.04 -3.54 -3.47
N ALA A 100 0.54 -4.35 -2.54
CA ALA A 100 -0.71 -4.10 -1.82
C ALA A 100 -0.61 -2.90 -0.87
N ILE A 101 0.55 -2.66 -0.25
CA ILE A 101 0.77 -1.49 0.62
C ILE A 101 1.00 -0.20 -0.20
N ASP A 102 1.60 -0.30 -1.40
CA ASP A 102 1.80 0.84 -2.29
C ASP A 102 0.47 1.28 -2.93
N ASP A 103 -0.35 0.32 -3.35
CA ASP A 103 -1.61 0.57 -4.04
C ASP A 103 -2.82 0.34 -3.12
N GLU A 104 -2.98 1.20 -2.12
CA GLU A 104 -4.01 1.02 -1.09
C GLU A 104 -5.41 0.83 -1.67
N HIS A 105 -5.73 1.48 -2.80
CA HIS A 105 -7.05 1.45 -3.45
C HIS A 105 -7.51 0.02 -3.77
N TRP A 106 -6.57 -0.83 -4.20
CA TRP A 106 -6.80 -2.20 -4.65
C TRP A 106 -6.51 -3.27 -3.58
N SER A 107 -6.34 -2.86 -2.31
CA SER A 107 -6.11 -3.77 -1.18
C SER A 107 -7.07 -4.96 -1.11
N GLU A 108 -8.37 -4.77 -1.39
CA GLU A 108 -9.36 -5.86 -1.42
C GLU A 108 -9.04 -6.91 -2.50
N MET A 109 -8.63 -6.47 -3.69
CA MET A 109 -8.24 -7.35 -4.78
C MET A 109 -6.98 -8.15 -4.43
N TYR A 110 -5.97 -7.50 -3.81
CA TYR A 110 -4.78 -8.20 -3.34
C TYR A 110 -5.11 -9.18 -2.20
N ALA A 111 -6.05 -8.86 -1.31
CA ALA A 111 -6.46 -9.76 -0.25
C ALA A 111 -7.15 -11.01 -0.83
N ARG A 112 -8.00 -10.83 -1.86
CA ARG A 112 -8.58 -11.94 -2.62
C ARG A 112 -7.52 -12.79 -3.31
N LEU A 113 -6.46 -12.17 -3.86
CA LEU A 113 -5.32 -12.91 -4.41
C LEU A 113 -4.64 -13.75 -3.34
N CYS A 114 -4.33 -13.19 -2.17
CA CYS A 114 -3.72 -13.95 -1.08
C CYS A 114 -4.62 -15.09 -0.59
N ARG A 115 -5.94 -14.90 -0.57
CA ARG A 115 -6.90 -15.97 -0.25
C ARG A 115 -6.87 -17.10 -1.27
N LYS A 116 -6.87 -16.75 -2.57
CA LYS A 116 -6.78 -17.73 -3.65
C LYS A 116 -5.44 -18.49 -3.62
N MET A 117 -4.34 -17.79 -3.34
CA MET A 117 -3.04 -18.41 -3.13
C MET A 117 -3.07 -19.39 -1.95
N MET A 118 -3.63 -19.00 -0.81
CA MET A 118 -3.77 -19.90 0.34
C MET A 118 -4.53 -21.20 0.02
N GLU A 119 -5.53 -21.14 -0.86
CA GLU A 119 -6.36 -22.29 -1.25
C GLU A 119 -5.74 -23.16 -2.36
N GLN A 120 -4.89 -22.59 -3.23
CA GLN A 120 -4.36 -23.26 -4.42
C GLN A 120 -2.85 -23.55 -4.39
N ILE A 121 -2.15 -23.16 -3.32
CA ILE A 121 -0.77 -23.55 -3.12
C ILE A 121 -0.69 -25.06 -2.87
N SER A 122 0.23 -25.70 -3.57
CA SER A 122 0.44 -27.14 -3.50
C SER A 122 0.87 -27.59 -2.11
N GLN A 123 0.34 -28.74 -1.66
CA GLN A 123 0.72 -29.36 -0.38
C GLN A 123 2.15 -29.91 -0.39
N ASN A 124 2.77 -30.00 -1.56
CA ASN A 124 4.17 -30.38 -1.72
C ASN A 124 5.14 -29.25 -1.35
N VAL A 125 4.66 -28.00 -1.27
CA VAL A 125 5.47 -26.88 -0.81
C VAL A 125 5.64 -27.00 0.70
N GLN A 126 6.89 -27.22 1.11
CA GLN A 126 7.29 -27.33 2.51
C GLN A 126 8.47 -26.38 2.77
N ASP A 127 8.64 -26.01 4.04
CA ASP A 127 9.85 -25.35 4.52
C ASP A 127 10.36 -26.16 5.71
N ASP A 128 11.57 -26.71 5.58
CA ASP A 128 12.22 -27.54 6.60
C ASP A 128 12.34 -26.82 7.96
N ASN A 129 12.37 -25.48 7.96
CA ASN A 129 12.49 -24.65 9.16
C ASN A 129 11.13 -24.31 9.83
N SER A 130 10.02 -24.48 9.12
CA SER A 130 8.69 -24.08 9.60
C SER A 130 7.93 -25.28 10.16
N ARG A 131 8.14 -25.57 11.44
CA ARG A 131 7.43 -26.63 12.18
C ARG A 131 6.26 -26.09 12.99
N ASN A 132 5.19 -26.88 13.10
CA ASN A 132 4.06 -26.57 13.96
C ASN A 132 4.42 -26.84 15.45
N ASN A 133 3.53 -26.47 16.37
CA ASN A 133 3.69 -26.73 17.80
C ASN A 133 3.77 -28.23 18.16
N LEU A 134 3.46 -29.12 17.22
CA LEU A 134 3.52 -30.58 17.36
C LEU A 134 4.80 -31.17 16.72
N GLY A 135 5.68 -30.33 16.17
CA GLY A 135 6.92 -30.75 15.51
C GLY A 135 6.76 -31.24 14.06
N GLU A 136 5.56 -31.20 13.50
CA GLU A 136 5.27 -31.59 12.12
C GLU A 136 5.56 -30.44 11.14
N PRO A 137 5.97 -30.74 9.90
CA PRO A 137 6.19 -29.73 8.87
C PRO A 137 4.88 -29.01 8.52
N ILE A 138 4.90 -27.68 8.47
CA ILE A 138 3.76 -26.89 7.99
C ILE A 138 3.83 -26.88 6.46
N VAL A 139 2.76 -27.30 5.80
CA VAL A 139 2.73 -27.49 4.34
C VAL A 139 1.62 -26.68 3.67
N GLY A 140 1.84 -26.35 2.39
CA GLY A 140 0.84 -25.73 1.52
C GLY A 140 0.24 -24.43 2.04
N GLY A 141 -1.09 -24.32 2.03
CA GLY A 141 -1.82 -23.11 2.44
C GLY A 141 -1.58 -22.66 3.89
N HIS A 142 -1.31 -23.60 4.81
CA HIS A 142 -0.98 -23.25 6.20
C HIS A 142 0.39 -22.58 6.30
N LEU A 143 1.34 -23.00 5.46
CA LEU A 143 2.68 -22.40 5.37
C LEU A 143 2.58 -20.98 4.80
N PHE A 144 1.79 -20.81 3.73
CA PHE A 144 1.48 -19.49 3.19
C PHE A 144 0.89 -18.55 4.24
N ARG A 145 -0.09 -19.01 5.01
CA ARG A 145 -0.69 -18.22 6.10
C ARG A 145 0.34 -17.83 7.15
N ARG A 146 1.25 -18.75 7.51
CA ARG A 146 2.33 -18.49 8.48
C ARG A 146 3.29 -17.41 7.98
N TYR A 147 3.72 -17.48 6.72
CA TYR A 147 4.57 -16.42 6.14
C TYR A 147 3.85 -15.09 6.04
N LEU A 148 2.58 -15.08 5.62
CA LEU A 148 1.82 -13.85 5.55
C LEU A 148 1.66 -13.19 6.93
N LEU A 149 1.43 -13.98 7.99
CA LEU A 149 1.38 -13.49 9.36
C LEU A 149 2.72 -12.89 9.81
N ASN A 150 3.82 -13.60 9.57
CA ASN A 150 5.17 -13.12 9.93
C ASN A 150 5.50 -11.81 9.17
N MET A 151 5.17 -11.75 7.87
CA MET A 151 5.34 -10.53 7.06
C MET A 151 4.49 -9.37 7.59
N CYS A 152 3.23 -9.61 7.96
CA CYS A 152 2.40 -8.58 8.57
C CYS A 152 3.04 -8.04 9.86
N GLN A 153 3.59 -8.92 10.70
CA GLN A 153 4.27 -8.51 11.93
C GLN A 153 5.54 -7.69 11.66
N GLU A 154 6.41 -8.18 10.78
CA GLU A 154 7.66 -7.52 10.39
C GLU A 154 7.41 -6.14 9.76
N HIS A 155 6.44 -6.03 8.85
CA HIS A 155 6.08 -4.75 8.24
C HIS A 155 5.37 -3.81 9.23
N PHE A 156 4.62 -4.35 10.19
CA PHE A 156 3.97 -3.54 11.21
C PHE A 156 5.00 -2.92 12.16
N GLU A 157 5.99 -3.71 12.61
CA GLU A 157 7.09 -3.23 13.43
C GLU A 157 7.97 -2.21 12.67
N ARG A 158 8.40 -2.56 11.45
CA ARG A 158 9.28 -1.70 10.64
C ARG A 158 8.58 -0.44 10.13
N GLY A 159 7.39 -0.59 9.54
CA GLY A 159 6.66 0.50 8.89
C GLY A 159 6.26 1.59 9.87
N TRP A 160 6.00 1.22 11.13
CA TRP A 160 5.67 2.19 12.17
C TRP A 160 6.89 2.80 12.86
N SER A 161 7.96 2.03 13.10
CA SER A 161 9.22 2.59 13.62
C SER A 161 9.84 3.60 12.67
N GLN A 162 9.79 3.33 11.36
CA GLN A 162 10.25 4.28 10.35
C GLN A 162 9.38 5.53 10.28
N LYS A 163 8.06 5.41 10.50
CA LYS A 163 7.14 6.54 10.60
C LYS A 163 7.44 7.42 11.82
N GLU A 164 7.74 6.81 12.97
CA GLU A 164 8.10 7.53 14.19
C GLU A 164 9.45 8.26 14.04
N SER A 165 10.46 7.62 13.44
CA SER A 165 11.74 8.27 13.16
C SER A 165 11.62 9.38 12.11
N ALA A 166 10.76 9.18 11.10
CA ALA A 166 10.47 10.16 10.06
C ALA A 166 9.80 11.41 10.62
N GLN A 167 8.79 11.23 11.47
CA GLN A 167 8.08 12.32 12.12
C GLN A 167 8.96 13.02 13.15
N ALA A 168 9.81 12.30 13.89
CA ALA A 168 10.79 12.91 14.78
C ALA A 168 11.81 13.74 14.01
N ALA A 169 12.31 13.25 12.87
CA ALA A 169 13.23 13.99 12.01
C ALA A 169 12.56 15.22 11.36
N ALA A 170 11.31 15.09 10.91
CA ALA A 170 10.54 16.22 10.38
C ALA A 170 10.20 17.26 11.45
N ALA A 171 9.89 16.83 12.68
CA ALA A 171 9.63 17.73 13.80
C ALA A 171 10.90 18.42 14.31
N LEU A 172 12.06 17.75 14.31
CA LEU A 172 13.35 18.37 14.58
C LEU A 172 13.70 19.42 13.52
N LYS A 173 13.53 19.09 12.23
CA LYS A 173 13.78 20.03 11.13
C LYS A 173 12.81 21.22 11.13
N ALA A 174 11.53 21.01 11.49
CA ALA A 174 10.57 22.10 11.65
C ALA A 174 10.86 23.00 12.89
N ALA A 175 11.56 22.47 13.90
CA ALA A 175 12.05 23.26 15.03
C ALA A 175 13.30 24.07 14.66
N ASP A 176 14.19 23.52 13.82
CA ASP A 176 15.33 24.25 13.24
C ASP A 176 14.88 25.31 12.20
N ASP A 177 13.79 25.09 11.46
CA ASP A 177 13.26 26.05 10.48
C ASP A 177 12.78 27.36 11.12
N LYS A 178 12.42 27.38 12.42
CA LYS A 178 12.18 28.63 13.15
C LYS A 178 13.43 29.50 13.34
N THR A 179 14.62 28.94 13.16
CA THR A 179 15.88 29.69 13.07
C THR A 179 16.30 29.98 11.62
N ALA A 180 15.64 29.37 10.63
CA ALA A 180 15.94 29.53 9.21
C ALA A 180 15.12 30.64 8.51
N GLU A 181 14.00 31.10 9.09
CA GLU A 181 13.27 32.26 8.56
C GLU A 181 14.13 33.53 8.51
N ASP A 182 15.09 33.70 9.42
CA ASP A 182 16.05 34.81 9.40
C ASP A 182 17.21 34.62 8.40
N ALA A 183 17.47 33.39 7.95
CA ALA A 183 18.50 33.09 6.95
C ALA A 183 17.99 33.21 5.50
N PHE A 184 16.67 33.17 5.28
CA PHE A 184 16.04 33.25 3.96
C PHE A 184 16.24 34.61 3.24
N LYS A 185 16.73 35.65 3.95
CA LYS A 185 17.01 36.97 3.36
C LYS A 185 18.47 37.20 2.96
N ALA A 186 19.40 36.30 3.27
CA ALA A 186 20.83 36.60 3.15
C ALA A 186 21.59 35.94 1.99
N ASN A 187 21.09 34.85 1.39
CA ASN A 187 21.78 34.23 0.24
C ASN A 187 20.80 33.90 -0.89
N GLY A 188 20.78 34.78 -1.89
CA GLY A 188 20.33 34.42 -3.21
C GLY A 188 21.29 33.41 -3.83
N GLU A 189 20.72 32.51 -4.63
CA GLU A 189 21.39 31.55 -5.51
C GLU A 189 21.76 30.20 -4.84
N ASN A 190 20.94 29.19 -5.14
CA ASN A 190 21.10 27.74 -4.88
C ASN A 190 20.58 27.13 -3.56
N GLY A 191 19.56 27.72 -2.94
CA GLY A 191 18.75 27.04 -1.90
C GLY A 191 17.32 26.80 -2.38
N GLY A 192 17.07 25.71 -3.10
CA GLY A 192 15.69 25.27 -3.35
C GLY A 192 15.00 24.94 -2.02
N PRO A 193 13.68 25.20 -1.87
CA PRO A 193 12.99 24.91 -0.62
C PRO A 193 13.17 23.44 -0.22
N VAL A 194 13.45 23.19 1.06
CA VAL A 194 13.69 21.87 1.72
C VAL A 194 12.63 20.80 1.36
N LEU A 195 11.48 21.25 0.85
CA LEU A 195 10.33 20.51 0.31
C LEU A 195 10.65 19.44 -0.75
N TYR A 196 11.82 19.45 -1.40
CA TYR A 196 12.17 18.54 -2.51
C TYR A 196 13.34 17.58 -2.23
N SER A 197 13.72 17.36 -0.96
CA SER A 197 14.78 16.39 -0.65
C SER A 197 14.32 14.94 -0.84
N ASP A 198 15.21 14.07 -1.33
CA ASP A 198 14.97 12.62 -1.45
C ASP A 198 14.55 11.98 -0.12
N GLU A 199 15.09 12.48 0.99
CA GLU A 199 14.68 12.09 2.34
C GLU A 199 13.19 12.34 2.57
N TYR A 200 12.69 13.56 2.27
CA TYR A 200 11.28 13.91 2.46
C TYR A 200 10.33 13.01 1.64
N TYR A 201 10.68 12.74 0.38
CA TYR A 201 9.89 11.81 -0.46
C TYR A 201 9.89 10.38 0.09
N ALA A 202 11.01 9.92 0.66
CA ALA A 202 11.07 8.62 1.33
C ALA A 202 10.17 8.58 2.57
N LEU A 203 10.11 9.66 3.36
CA LEU A 203 9.23 9.75 4.53
C LEU A 203 7.75 9.73 4.14
N LEU A 204 7.35 10.50 3.12
CA LEU A 204 5.98 10.50 2.61
C LEU A 204 5.59 9.12 2.09
N ARG A 205 6.49 8.45 1.37
CA ARG A 205 6.27 7.08 0.89
C ARG A 205 6.06 6.11 2.05
N ALA A 206 6.92 6.15 3.07
CA ALA A 206 6.80 5.29 4.25
C ALA A 206 5.48 5.53 5.00
N LYS A 207 5.06 6.79 5.14
CA LYS A 207 3.77 7.15 5.74
C LYS A 207 2.59 6.57 4.95
N ARG A 208 2.58 6.73 3.63
CA ARG A 208 1.54 6.19 2.75
C ARG A 208 1.49 4.66 2.80
N GLN A 209 2.65 4.01 2.76
CA GLN A 209 2.76 2.55 2.90
C GLN A 209 2.25 2.04 4.24
N GLY A 210 2.51 2.77 5.34
CA GLY A 210 1.98 2.44 6.66
C GLY A 210 0.44 2.49 6.72
N LEU A 211 -0.18 3.47 6.08
CA LEU A 211 -1.64 3.56 5.99
C LEU A 211 -2.23 2.48 5.06
N GLY A 212 -1.58 2.24 3.92
CA GLY A 212 -1.94 1.15 3.00
C GLY A 212 -1.84 -0.23 3.65
N LEU A 213 -0.83 -0.44 4.51
CA LEU A 213 -0.68 -1.63 5.33
C LEU A 213 -1.87 -1.87 6.26
N VAL A 214 -2.33 -0.84 6.98
CA VAL A 214 -3.50 -0.95 7.88
C VAL A 214 -4.73 -1.38 7.08
N ARG A 215 -4.96 -0.76 5.91
CA ARG A 215 -6.08 -1.11 5.04
C ARG A 215 -5.98 -2.56 4.56
N PHE A 216 -4.81 -2.97 4.08
CA PHE A 216 -4.57 -4.31 3.58
C PHE A 216 -4.74 -5.39 4.65
N ILE A 217 -4.22 -5.15 5.86
CA ILE A 217 -4.41 -6.02 7.03
C ILE A 217 -5.90 -6.20 7.33
N GLY A 218 -6.70 -5.12 7.27
CA GLY A 218 -8.15 -5.17 7.45
C GLY A 218 -8.84 -6.11 6.46
N GLU A 219 -8.50 -6.01 5.18
CA GLU A 219 -9.07 -6.88 4.13
C GLU A 219 -8.62 -8.34 4.29
N LEU A 220 -7.37 -8.60 4.69
CA LEU A 220 -6.89 -9.95 4.98
C LEU A 220 -7.58 -10.57 6.21
N PHE A 221 -7.90 -9.77 7.23
CA PHE A 221 -8.64 -10.22 8.40
C PHE A 221 -10.08 -10.60 8.06
N LYS A 222 -10.75 -9.82 7.19
CA LYS A 222 -12.09 -10.13 6.68
C LYS A 222 -12.14 -11.52 6.00
N LEU A 223 -11.07 -11.90 5.30
CA LEU A 223 -10.92 -13.22 4.67
C LEU A 223 -10.40 -14.32 5.61
N GLN A 224 -10.41 -14.08 6.93
CA GLN A 224 -10.03 -15.02 7.98
C GLN A 224 -8.58 -15.53 7.88
N MET A 225 -7.68 -14.72 7.30
CA MET A 225 -6.28 -15.09 7.10
C MET A 225 -5.36 -14.59 8.21
N LEU A 226 -5.79 -13.57 8.95
CA LEU A 226 -5.05 -13.01 10.08
C LEU A 226 -5.68 -13.41 11.43
N THR A 227 -4.99 -13.10 12.52
CA THR A 227 -5.46 -13.34 13.89
C THR A 227 -5.92 -12.03 14.53
N GLU A 228 -6.84 -12.09 15.49
CA GLU A 228 -7.33 -10.91 16.23
C GLU A 228 -6.20 -10.14 16.92
N ARG A 229 -5.13 -10.82 17.33
CA ARG A 229 -3.97 -10.20 18.00
C ARG A 229 -3.34 -9.10 17.15
N ILE A 230 -3.07 -9.36 15.86
CA ILE A 230 -2.45 -8.37 14.96
C ILE A 230 -3.38 -7.16 14.77
N MET A 231 -4.70 -7.40 14.69
CA MET A 231 -5.70 -6.34 14.55
C MET A 231 -5.75 -5.40 15.75
N HIS A 232 -5.71 -5.96 16.97
CA HIS A 232 -5.66 -5.16 18.18
C HIS A 232 -4.38 -4.34 18.29
N GLU A 233 -3.23 -4.89 17.89
CA GLU A 233 -1.98 -4.12 17.82
C GLU A 233 -2.07 -2.96 16.81
N CYS A 234 -2.69 -3.18 15.64
CA CYS A 234 -2.95 -2.11 14.66
C CYS A 234 -3.78 -0.96 15.25
N ILE A 235 -4.90 -1.29 15.91
CA ILE A 235 -5.80 -0.29 16.51
C ILE A 235 -5.11 0.46 17.65
N LYS A 236 -4.39 -0.25 18.54
CA LYS A 236 -3.63 0.36 19.64
C LYS A 236 -2.62 1.39 19.13
N LYS A 237 -1.89 1.05 18.06
CA LYS A 237 -0.86 1.93 17.49
C LYS A 237 -1.47 3.16 16.81
N LEU A 238 -2.58 3.00 16.07
CA LEU A 238 -3.35 4.12 15.52
C LEU A 238 -3.90 5.06 16.61
N LEU A 239 -4.28 4.51 17.77
CA LEU A 239 -4.79 5.27 18.93
C LEU A 239 -3.72 5.65 19.96
N SER A 240 -2.43 5.58 19.60
CA SER A 240 -1.32 5.89 20.51
C SER A 240 -1.06 7.38 20.67
N LYS A 241 -1.37 8.19 19.65
CA LYS A 241 -1.13 9.64 19.61
C LYS A 241 -2.42 10.41 19.83
N ILE A 242 -2.70 10.77 21.09
CA ILE A 242 -3.93 11.47 21.48
C ILE A 242 -3.76 12.99 21.36
N ASP A 243 -2.56 13.52 21.58
CA ASP A 243 -2.32 14.97 21.66
C ASP A 243 -2.29 15.66 20.30
N ASN A 244 -1.76 14.98 19.27
CA ASN A 244 -1.73 15.48 17.89
C ASN A 244 -1.95 14.33 16.89
N PRO A 245 -3.20 13.84 16.76
CA PRO A 245 -3.51 12.77 15.82
C PRO A 245 -3.49 13.29 14.38
N GLU A 246 -2.88 12.52 13.47
CA GLU A 246 -2.95 12.86 12.05
C GLU A 246 -4.34 12.53 11.48
N GLU A 247 -4.92 13.43 10.68
CA GLU A 247 -6.25 13.21 10.09
C GLU A 247 -6.33 11.90 9.29
N GLU A 248 -5.27 11.55 8.55
CA GLU A 248 -5.19 10.34 7.74
C GLU A 248 -5.17 9.06 8.59
N GLU A 249 -4.55 9.10 9.78
CA GLU A 249 -4.52 7.96 10.70
C GLU A 249 -5.91 7.70 11.28
N ILE A 250 -6.61 8.77 11.71
CA ILE A 250 -7.99 8.65 12.20
C ILE A 250 -8.91 8.16 11.09
N GLU A 251 -8.75 8.69 9.87
CA GLU A 251 -9.56 8.25 8.74
C GLU A 251 -9.32 6.78 8.39
N SER A 252 -8.06 6.33 8.41
CA SER A 252 -7.70 4.92 8.23
C SER A 252 -8.28 4.04 9.34
N LEU A 253 -8.21 4.47 10.61
CA LEU A 253 -8.84 3.79 11.74
C LEU A 253 -10.35 3.66 11.57
N CYS A 254 -11.04 4.74 11.20
CA CYS A 254 -12.49 4.74 11.00
C CYS A 254 -12.89 3.78 9.87
N ARG A 255 -12.16 3.79 8.74
CA ARG A 255 -12.37 2.84 7.64
C ARG A 255 -12.12 1.40 8.08
N LEU A 256 -11.04 1.15 8.81
CA LEU A 256 -10.71 -0.17 9.34
C LEU A 256 -11.85 -0.69 10.21
N LEU A 257 -12.26 0.06 11.24
CA LEU A 257 -13.33 -0.33 12.16
C LEU A 257 -14.67 -0.52 11.46
N THR A 258 -14.96 0.24 10.40
CA THR A 258 -16.17 0.02 9.60
C THR A 258 -16.16 -1.33 8.89
N THR A 259 -14.99 -1.80 8.42
CA THR A 259 -14.84 -3.08 7.72
C THR A 259 -14.76 -4.27 8.67
N VAL A 260 -13.96 -4.18 9.73
CA VAL A 260 -13.64 -5.34 10.59
C VAL A 260 -14.27 -5.27 11.98
N GLY A 261 -14.88 -4.15 12.36
CA GLY A 261 -15.30 -3.90 13.74
C GLY A 261 -16.33 -4.89 14.25
N GLN A 262 -17.30 -5.30 13.43
CA GLN A 262 -18.27 -6.34 13.79
C GLN A 262 -17.61 -7.69 14.10
N ALA A 263 -16.59 -8.07 13.33
CA ALA A 263 -15.87 -9.32 13.51
C ALA A 263 -14.91 -9.26 14.72
N LEU A 264 -14.44 -8.08 15.11
CA LEU A 264 -13.57 -7.87 16.27
C LEU A 264 -14.32 -7.67 17.59
N ASP A 265 -15.57 -7.21 17.57
CA ASP A 265 -16.37 -6.95 18.78
C ASP A 265 -16.97 -8.24 19.36
N THR A 266 -16.09 -9.20 19.67
CA THR A 266 -16.45 -10.45 20.33
C THR A 266 -16.56 -10.25 21.84
N PRO A 267 -17.32 -11.08 22.58
CA PRO A 267 -17.43 -10.97 24.04
C PRO A 267 -16.07 -11.02 24.75
N LYS A 268 -15.08 -11.72 24.18
CA LYS A 268 -13.71 -11.82 24.71
C LYS A 268 -12.91 -10.53 24.51
N ALA A 269 -13.13 -9.83 23.39
CA ALA A 269 -12.43 -8.61 23.02
C ALA A 269 -13.17 -7.32 23.45
N LYS A 270 -14.39 -7.43 23.99
CA LYS A 270 -15.23 -6.30 24.38
C LYS A 270 -14.51 -5.27 25.27
N GLY A 271 -13.73 -5.73 26.24
CA GLY A 271 -12.94 -4.84 27.12
C GLY A 271 -11.92 -4.00 26.35
N HIS A 272 -11.23 -4.57 25.36
CA HIS A 272 -10.32 -3.81 24.49
C HIS A 272 -11.09 -2.80 23.63
N MET A 273 -12.22 -3.23 23.06
CA MET A 273 -13.06 -2.37 22.22
C MET A 273 -13.62 -1.19 23.01
N ASP A 274 -14.04 -1.37 24.26
CA ASP A 274 -14.52 -0.28 25.12
C ASP A 274 -13.43 0.77 25.38
N ILE A 275 -12.19 0.33 25.60
CA ILE A 275 -11.04 1.24 25.74
C ILE A 275 -10.78 2.00 24.45
N TYR A 276 -10.81 1.34 23.28
CA TYR A 276 -10.57 2.00 21.99
C TYR A 276 -11.62 3.06 21.70
N PHE A 277 -12.90 2.74 21.91
CA PHE A 277 -14.00 3.67 21.67
C PHE A 277 -14.02 4.81 22.69
N GLY A 278 -13.60 4.56 23.95
CA GLY A 278 -13.36 5.63 24.92
C GLY A 278 -12.28 6.61 24.45
N ARG A 279 -11.16 6.11 23.91
CA ARG A 279 -10.11 6.97 23.32
C ARG A 279 -10.61 7.72 22.08
N MET A 280 -11.39 7.07 21.21
CA MET A 280 -12.00 7.73 20.05
C MET A 280 -12.95 8.85 20.46
N GLN A 281 -13.69 8.70 21.57
CA GLN A 281 -14.52 9.76 22.12
C GLN A 281 -13.67 10.95 22.59
N MET A 282 -12.58 10.68 23.33
CA MET A 282 -11.65 11.75 23.74
C MET A 282 -11.05 12.50 22.54
N LEU A 283 -10.75 11.79 21.46
CA LEU A 283 -10.30 12.40 20.20
C LEU A 283 -11.39 13.24 19.52
N ALA A 284 -12.64 12.78 19.58
CA ALA A 284 -13.77 13.53 19.02
C ALA A 284 -14.07 14.81 19.81
N ASP A 285 -13.84 14.81 21.12
CA ASP A 285 -14.05 15.97 21.98
C ASP A 285 -12.89 16.98 21.92
N ASN A 286 -11.74 16.58 21.33
CA ASN A 286 -10.58 17.45 21.20
C ASN A 286 -10.84 18.59 20.18
N PRO A 287 -10.67 19.87 20.55
CA PRO A 287 -10.88 21.00 19.64
C PRO A 287 -9.85 21.07 18.49
N ASN A 288 -8.70 20.42 18.63
CA ASN A 288 -7.65 20.40 17.60
C ASN A 288 -7.98 19.51 16.39
N VAL A 289 -9.02 18.67 16.49
CA VAL A 289 -9.43 17.77 15.41
C VAL A 289 -10.45 18.47 14.51
N ALA A 290 -10.21 18.45 13.19
CA ALA A 290 -11.11 19.04 12.21
C ALA A 290 -12.53 18.46 12.31
N SER A 291 -13.54 19.30 12.07
CA SER A 291 -14.96 18.91 12.17
C SER A 291 -15.31 17.67 11.34
N ARG A 292 -14.77 17.57 10.11
CA ARG A 292 -14.92 16.41 9.22
C ARG A 292 -14.48 15.10 9.87
N ILE A 293 -13.34 15.12 10.57
CA ILE A 293 -12.77 13.94 11.23
C ILE A 293 -13.56 13.59 12.49
N ARG A 294 -14.00 14.60 13.26
CA ARG A 294 -14.90 14.39 14.41
C ARG A 294 -16.20 13.72 13.98
N SER A 295 -16.83 14.16 12.90
CA SER A 295 -18.04 13.51 12.37
C SER A 295 -17.78 12.04 12.00
N LYS A 296 -16.64 11.73 11.38
CA LYS A 296 -16.27 10.34 11.06
C LYS A 296 -16.10 9.48 12.32
N LEU A 297 -15.47 10.02 13.37
CA LEU A 297 -15.31 9.33 14.65
C LEU A 297 -16.68 9.03 15.27
N LEU A 298 -17.56 10.04 15.33
CA LEU A 298 -18.90 9.91 15.88
C LEU A 298 -19.75 8.89 15.10
N ASP A 299 -19.65 8.88 13.76
CA ASP A 299 -20.37 7.90 12.92
C ASP A 299 -19.96 6.46 13.25
N VAL A 300 -18.67 6.19 13.50
CA VAL A 300 -18.17 4.85 13.87
C VAL A 300 -18.56 4.49 15.30
N ILE A 301 -18.48 5.44 16.24
CA ILE A 301 -18.93 5.26 17.63
C ILE A 301 -20.42 4.87 17.65
N GLU A 302 -21.23 5.57 16.88
CA GLU A 302 -22.66 5.30 16.78
C GLU A 302 -22.95 3.97 16.06
N LEU A 303 -22.16 3.61 15.04
CA LEU A 303 -22.25 2.30 14.38
C LEU A 303 -22.10 1.16 15.40
N ARG A 304 -21.15 1.29 16.33
CA ARG A 304 -20.98 0.30 17.41
C ARG A 304 -22.14 0.30 18.40
N GLN A 305 -22.65 1.47 18.81
CA GLN A 305 -23.82 1.57 19.69
C GLN A 305 -25.06 0.88 19.08
N ARG A 306 -25.19 0.93 17.75
CA ARG A 306 -26.22 0.23 16.97
C ARG A 306 -25.92 -1.25 16.74
N SER A 307 -24.96 -1.83 17.46
CA SER A 307 -24.51 -3.22 17.29
C SER A 307 -24.08 -3.53 15.86
N TRP A 308 -23.30 -2.63 15.25
CA TRP A 308 -22.73 -2.74 13.90
C TRP A 308 -23.76 -2.81 12.77
N ARG A 309 -24.98 -2.32 13.00
CA ARG A 309 -26.03 -2.26 11.99
C ARG A 309 -25.93 -0.96 11.19
N PRO A 310 -25.74 -1.03 9.85
CA PRO A 310 -25.68 0.18 9.03
C PRO A 310 -27.01 0.91 9.04
N ARG A 311 -26.97 2.25 9.01
CA ARG A 311 -28.16 3.12 8.92
C ARG A 311 -29.04 2.82 7.70
N ASN A 312 -28.42 2.40 6.58
CA ASN A 312 -29.05 2.33 5.26
C ASN A 312 -28.95 0.94 4.61
N ALA A 313 -29.43 -0.12 5.27
CA ALA A 313 -29.56 -1.44 4.61
C ALA A 313 -30.52 -1.45 3.39
N THR A 314 -31.21 -0.34 3.12
CA THR A 314 -32.23 -0.15 2.08
C THR A 314 -31.94 1.01 1.11
N ALA A 315 -30.74 1.59 1.08
CA ALA A 315 -30.38 2.66 0.12
C ALA A 315 -29.61 2.14 -1.11
N GLY A 316 -29.89 0.92 -1.56
CA GLY A 316 -29.65 0.56 -2.96
C GLY A 316 -30.77 1.13 -3.83
N PRO A 317 -30.56 1.37 -5.13
CA PRO A 317 -31.64 1.83 -6.01
C PRO A 317 -32.75 0.78 -5.99
N SER A 318 -33.88 1.11 -5.39
CA SER A 318 -35.06 0.25 -5.40
C SER A 318 -35.50 0.05 -6.84
N THR A 319 -35.53 -1.20 -7.30
CA THR A 319 -36.01 -1.56 -8.63
C THR A 319 -37.46 -1.07 -8.80
N ILE A 320 -37.81 -0.52 -9.98
CA ILE A 320 -39.16 -0.06 -10.34
C ILE A 320 -40.28 -1.06 -9.99
N ALA A 321 -39.96 -2.35 -9.90
CA ALA A 321 -40.87 -3.40 -9.44
C ALA A 321 -41.44 -3.15 -8.03
N ARG A 322 -40.66 -2.61 -7.08
CA ARG A 322 -41.12 -2.35 -5.71
C ARG A 322 -42.06 -1.15 -5.60
N VAL A 323 -42.00 -0.21 -6.54
CA VAL A 323 -42.86 0.99 -6.56
C VAL A 323 -44.26 0.65 -7.12
N ARG A 324 -44.38 -0.38 -7.96
CA ARG A 324 -45.66 -0.79 -8.57
C ARG A 324 -46.54 -1.67 -7.68
N GLU A 325 -46.00 -2.20 -6.58
CA GLU A 325 -46.74 -3.01 -5.61
C GLU A 325 -47.40 -2.17 -4.49
N GLN A 326 -47.12 -0.87 -4.43
CA GLN A 326 -47.66 0.05 -3.42
C GLN A 326 -48.63 1.09 -3.98
N VAL A 327 -49.14 0.90 -5.20
CA VAL A 327 -50.19 1.75 -5.81
C VAL A 327 -51.48 0.97 -5.95
#